data_AF-A0A074VMC7-F1
#
_entry.id   AF-A0A074VMC7-F1
#
_cell.length_a   1.000
_cell.length_b   1.000
_cell.length_c   1.000
_cell.angle_alpha   90.00
_cell.angle_beta   90.00
_cell.angle_gamma   90.00
#
_symmetry.space_group_name_H-M   'P 1'
#
loop_
_entity.id
_entity.type
_entity.pdbx_description
1 polymer ?
#
loop_
_entity_poly.entity_id
_entity_poly.type
_entity_poly.pdbx_seq_one_letter_code
_entity_poly.pdbx_strand_id
1 'polypeptide(L)'
;MNLLELPREIRDNIYTHLFEPEANRRTTCDGLTTYTYSHNNLFCVNRQIYHEARRIFLEQNTFIKISTPFPESRYQVADHGVPIVASEACADDFSQHGLSVAIAFPLTAAEEQDTFIIHIDDLPKFCETWFYSAADYPDLNGHLALTLELRNPSSSTPLDGDSIPAEKKVLKALQERLLYPFGRIKNLLRVNVTGVPKPDEAVVAEFKRLMAIPLGSPLERLILATEHKDAGNVALMANQPLEALEHYRKAWEAMFIVVNGRSREIHGERYFETFLTSPPFEGQHGSMVSVVLRVRLVANTLLAYHKLRDLETVVHIGMRTINIMRGGRENLEPDEEAANGWIAGPEMGKIYYRTALAFKEMDDKYEARQLLKVAVLYLPNEQRVRELVRECALRLG
;
A
#
# COMPACT_ATOMS: atom_id res chain seq x y z
N MET A 1 1.54 -39.30 -26.63
CA MET A 1 2.83 -38.87 -26.06
C MET A 1 2.63 -38.83 -24.56
N ASN A 2 3.30 -39.70 -23.83
CA ASN A 2 3.21 -39.78 -22.37
C ASN A 2 4.26 -38.82 -21.75
N LEU A 3 3.92 -38.12 -20.67
CA LEU A 3 4.83 -37.16 -20.03
C LEU A 3 6.18 -37.80 -19.65
N LEU A 4 6.16 -39.07 -19.22
CA LEU A 4 7.35 -39.83 -18.84
C LEU A 4 8.24 -40.26 -20.02
N GLU A 5 7.75 -40.17 -21.25
CA GLU A 5 8.53 -40.42 -22.47
C GLU A 5 9.43 -39.23 -22.81
N LEU A 6 9.15 -38.04 -22.26
CA LEU A 6 9.96 -36.85 -22.47
C LEU A 6 11.28 -36.92 -21.69
N PRO A 7 12.39 -36.34 -22.20
CA PRO A 7 13.61 -36.16 -21.41
C PRO A 7 13.36 -35.36 -20.13
N ARG A 8 14.17 -35.61 -19.09
CA ARG A 8 13.98 -34.98 -17.77
C ARG A 8 14.04 -33.46 -17.86
N GLU A 9 14.92 -32.92 -18.68
CA GLU A 9 15.11 -31.48 -18.89
C GLU A 9 13.84 -30.83 -19.46
N ILE A 10 13.15 -31.53 -20.35
CA ILE A 10 11.87 -31.06 -20.91
C ILE A 10 10.77 -31.13 -19.87
N ARG A 11 10.71 -32.20 -19.07
CA ARG A 11 9.76 -32.30 -17.95
C ARG A 11 10.00 -31.19 -16.92
N ASP A 12 11.25 -30.95 -16.54
CA ASP A 12 11.64 -29.90 -15.62
C ASP A 12 11.18 -28.52 -16.14
N ASN A 13 11.43 -28.21 -17.41
CA ASN A 13 10.94 -26.97 -18.04
C ASN A 13 9.41 -26.86 -18.05
N ILE A 14 8.69 -27.96 -18.31
CA ILE A 14 7.22 -27.98 -18.23
C ILE A 14 6.77 -27.64 -16.81
N TYR A 15 7.33 -28.30 -15.80
CA TYR A 15 7.00 -28.02 -14.39
C TYR A 15 7.32 -26.56 -14.02
N THR A 16 8.44 -26.02 -14.49
CA THR A 16 8.83 -24.61 -14.27
C THR A 16 7.77 -23.64 -14.78
N HIS A 17 7.22 -23.88 -15.98
CA HIS A 17 6.15 -23.03 -16.52
C HIS A 17 4.81 -23.24 -15.79
N LEU A 18 4.50 -24.47 -15.38
CA LEU A 18 3.24 -24.78 -14.70
C LEU A 18 3.19 -24.25 -13.27
N PHE A 19 4.34 -24.15 -12.59
CA PHE A 19 4.45 -23.72 -11.19
C PHE A 19 5.03 -22.31 -11.02
N GLU A 20 5.16 -21.55 -12.10
CA GLU A 20 5.57 -20.14 -12.03
C GLU A 20 4.55 -19.34 -11.18
N PRO A 21 4.99 -18.58 -10.15
CA PRO A 21 4.08 -17.88 -9.24
C PRO A 21 3.13 -16.93 -9.97
N GLU A 22 3.65 -16.13 -10.90
CA GLU A 22 2.88 -15.15 -11.67
C GLU A 22 1.82 -15.82 -12.57
N ALA A 23 2.12 -16.97 -13.17
CA ALA A 23 1.16 -17.73 -13.97
C ALA A 23 0.02 -18.34 -13.12
N ASN A 24 0.24 -18.50 -11.82
CA ASN A 24 -0.72 -19.06 -10.87
C ASN A 24 -1.43 -17.98 -10.02
N ARG A 25 -1.16 -16.70 -10.32
CA ARG A 25 -1.77 -15.52 -9.70
C ARG A 25 -2.91 -15.01 -10.56
N ARG A 26 -4.06 -14.73 -9.95
CA ARG A 26 -5.20 -14.08 -10.62
C ARG A 26 -5.64 -12.84 -9.85
N THR A 27 -5.60 -11.69 -10.51
CA THR A 27 -6.17 -10.45 -10.00
C THR A 27 -7.56 -10.24 -10.58
N THR A 28 -8.56 -10.06 -9.72
CA THR A 28 -9.93 -9.76 -10.12
C THR A 28 -10.05 -8.29 -10.53
N CYS A 29 -11.17 -7.92 -11.17
CA CYS A 29 -11.47 -6.54 -11.54
C CYS A 29 -11.48 -5.57 -10.34
N ASP A 30 -11.75 -6.11 -9.14
CA ASP A 30 -11.80 -5.35 -7.89
C ASP A 30 -10.40 -5.18 -7.25
N GLY A 31 -9.34 -5.63 -7.93
CA GLY A 31 -7.96 -5.53 -7.46
C GLY A 31 -7.54 -6.63 -6.48
N LEU A 32 -8.46 -7.51 -6.07
CA LEU A 32 -8.15 -8.63 -5.19
C LEU A 32 -7.35 -9.69 -5.96
N THR A 33 -6.23 -10.10 -5.38
CA THR A 33 -5.36 -11.10 -5.98
C THR A 33 -5.43 -12.40 -5.19
N THR A 34 -5.52 -13.53 -5.91
CA THR A 34 -5.57 -14.88 -5.34
C THR A 34 -4.58 -15.81 -6.05
N TYR A 35 -4.08 -16.83 -5.33
CA TYR A 35 -3.30 -17.92 -5.91
C TYR A 35 -4.22 -19.11 -6.18
N THR A 36 -4.10 -19.71 -7.36
CA THR A 36 -4.99 -20.81 -7.79
C THR A 36 -4.28 -22.16 -7.87
N TYR A 37 -2.97 -22.18 -8.18
CA TYR A 37 -2.17 -23.40 -8.38
C TYR A 37 -2.95 -24.52 -9.09
N SER A 38 -3.46 -24.20 -10.28
CA SER A 38 -4.44 -25.00 -11.03
C SER A 38 -3.97 -26.41 -11.42
N HIS A 39 -2.66 -26.67 -11.38
CA HIS A 39 -2.04 -27.95 -11.77
C HIS A 39 -1.64 -28.83 -10.57
N ASN A 40 -2.33 -28.69 -9.43
CA ASN A 40 -2.06 -29.48 -8.22
C ASN A 40 -2.24 -31.00 -8.42
N ASN A 41 -3.01 -31.43 -9.42
CA ASN A 41 -3.22 -32.81 -9.80
C ASN A 41 -1.90 -33.54 -10.17
N LEU A 42 -0.86 -32.82 -10.60
CA LEU A 42 0.47 -33.38 -10.86
C LEU A 42 1.06 -34.08 -9.63
N PHE A 43 0.74 -33.61 -8.42
CA PHE A 43 1.22 -34.23 -7.18
C PHE A 43 0.54 -35.57 -6.87
N CYS A 44 -0.51 -35.94 -7.62
CA CYS A 44 -1.27 -37.16 -7.39
C CYS A 44 -1.08 -38.23 -8.49
N VAL A 45 -0.28 -37.97 -9.53
CA VAL A 45 -0.19 -38.86 -10.70
C VAL A 45 0.60 -40.13 -10.41
N ASN A 46 1.87 -40.00 -10.04
CA ASN A 46 2.73 -41.11 -9.63
C ASN A 46 3.93 -40.57 -8.83
N ARG A 47 4.70 -41.48 -8.21
CA ARG A 47 5.83 -41.12 -7.33
C ARG A 47 6.91 -40.30 -8.04
N GLN A 48 7.26 -40.63 -9.29
CA GLN A 48 8.29 -39.92 -10.02
C GLN A 48 7.85 -38.49 -10.34
N ILE A 49 6.65 -38.31 -10.92
CA ILE A 49 6.09 -37.00 -11.23
C ILE A 49 5.93 -36.20 -9.95
N TYR A 50 5.44 -36.80 -8.87
CA TYR A 50 5.33 -36.16 -7.57
C TYR A 50 6.66 -35.56 -7.10
N HIS A 51 7.75 -36.33 -7.08
CA HIS A 51 9.04 -35.85 -6.61
C HIS A 51 9.66 -34.79 -7.55
N GLU A 52 9.56 -34.99 -8.87
CA GLU A 52 10.07 -34.03 -9.86
C GLU A 52 9.33 -32.69 -9.78
N ALA A 53 7.99 -32.74 -9.85
CA ALA A 53 7.12 -31.58 -9.78
C ALA A 53 7.26 -30.84 -8.44
N ARG A 54 7.27 -31.58 -7.32
CA ARG A 54 7.39 -31.01 -5.98
C ARG A 54 8.71 -30.29 -5.78
N ARG A 55 9.82 -30.86 -6.27
CA ARG A 55 11.14 -30.21 -6.20
C ARG A 55 11.09 -28.83 -6.87
N ILE A 56 10.59 -28.77 -8.10
CA ILE A 56 10.55 -27.52 -8.88
C ILE A 56 9.56 -26.53 -8.28
N PHE A 57 8.40 -27.01 -7.84
CA PHE A 57 7.42 -26.19 -7.13
C PHE A 57 8.05 -25.48 -5.92
N LEU A 58 8.76 -26.21 -5.06
CA LEU A 58 9.41 -25.66 -3.87
C LEU A 58 10.66 -24.81 -4.16
N GLU A 59 11.31 -25.03 -5.31
CA GLU A 59 12.42 -24.17 -5.77
C GLU A 59 11.90 -22.81 -6.27
N GLN A 60 10.72 -22.76 -6.89
CA GLN A 60 10.12 -21.54 -7.42
C GLN A 60 9.25 -20.79 -6.40
N ASN A 61 8.60 -21.52 -5.49
CA ASN A 61 7.61 -20.96 -4.57
C ASN A 61 8.12 -21.01 -3.14
N THR A 62 8.41 -19.84 -2.58
CA THR A 62 8.75 -19.70 -1.16
C THR A 62 7.57 -19.15 -0.40
N PHE A 63 7.09 -19.91 0.58
CA PHE A 63 5.96 -19.53 1.41
C PHE A 63 6.39 -19.02 2.78
N ILE A 64 5.59 -18.12 3.33
CA ILE A 64 5.77 -17.51 4.64
C ILE A 64 4.57 -17.88 5.50
N LYS A 65 4.82 -18.48 6.66
CA LYS A 65 3.78 -18.80 7.64
C LYS A 65 3.71 -17.71 8.69
N ILE A 66 2.58 -17.03 8.79
CA ILE A 66 2.36 -15.93 9.72
C ILE A 66 1.37 -16.38 10.79
N SER A 67 1.75 -16.22 12.04
CA SER A 67 0.90 -16.45 13.22
C SER A 67 0.75 -15.16 14.00
N THR A 68 -0.48 -14.80 14.33
CA THR A 68 -0.86 -13.53 14.96
C THR A 68 -1.86 -13.76 16.10
N PRO A 69 -1.82 -12.96 17.19
CA PRO A 69 -2.79 -13.08 18.28
C PRO A 69 -4.12 -12.38 17.95
N PHE A 70 -4.27 -11.84 16.74
CA PHE A 70 -5.44 -11.08 16.30
C PHE A 70 -6.12 -11.78 15.12
N PRO A 71 -7.27 -12.46 15.34
CA PRO A 71 -7.99 -13.17 14.30
C PRO A 71 -8.43 -12.29 13.12
N GLU A 72 -8.67 -11.01 13.36
CA GLU A 72 -9.10 -10.07 12.34
C GLU A 72 -7.96 -9.64 11.40
N SER A 73 -6.70 -9.83 11.80
CA SER A 73 -5.54 -9.36 11.03
C SER A 73 -5.44 -10.00 9.65
N ARG A 74 -5.82 -11.27 9.49
CA ARG A 74 -5.85 -11.92 8.17
C ARG A 74 -6.78 -11.19 7.20
N TYR A 75 -7.97 -10.82 7.66
CA TYR A 75 -8.95 -10.10 6.83
C TYR A 75 -8.48 -8.69 6.48
N GLN A 76 -7.89 -7.98 7.44
CA GLN A 76 -7.32 -6.64 7.20
C GLN A 76 -6.18 -6.71 6.17
N VAL A 77 -5.26 -7.67 6.33
CA VAL A 77 -4.14 -7.89 5.40
C VAL A 77 -4.66 -8.23 3.99
N ALA A 78 -5.69 -9.06 3.89
CA ALA A 78 -6.34 -9.40 2.62
C ALA A 78 -7.05 -8.21 1.98
N ASP A 79 -7.72 -7.35 2.77
CA ASP A 79 -8.41 -6.14 2.30
C ASP A 79 -7.42 -5.12 1.73
N HIS A 80 -6.23 -5.00 2.34
CA HIS A 80 -5.11 -4.25 1.77
C HIS A 80 -4.44 -4.95 0.57
N GLY A 81 -5.02 -6.06 0.10
CA GLY A 81 -4.68 -6.73 -1.14
C GLY A 81 -3.45 -7.63 -1.07
N VAL A 82 -3.11 -8.14 0.11
CA VAL A 82 -2.11 -9.22 0.27
C VAL A 82 -2.80 -10.56 0.02
N PRO A 83 -2.42 -11.33 -1.02
CA PRO A 83 -3.03 -12.63 -1.30
C PRO A 83 -2.72 -13.64 -0.19
N ILE A 84 -3.77 -14.23 0.38
CA ILE A 84 -3.66 -15.36 1.30
C ILE A 84 -3.68 -16.65 0.48
N VAL A 85 -2.61 -17.45 0.59
CA VAL A 85 -2.46 -18.74 -0.11
C VAL A 85 -3.26 -19.83 0.61
N ALA A 86 -3.18 -19.86 1.95
CA ALA A 86 -3.89 -20.80 2.81
C ALA A 86 -4.09 -20.16 4.19
N SER A 87 -5.08 -20.63 4.94
CA SER A 87 -5.40 -20.15 6.28
C SER A 87 -6.01 -21.26 7.14
N GLU A 88 -6.16 -20.98 8.44
CA GLU A 88 -6.82 -21.88 9.41
C GLU A 88 -6.12 -23.25 9.43
N ALA A 89 -6.88 -24.36 9.55
CA ALA A 89 -6.33 -25.71 9.65
C ALA A 89 -5.32 -26.05 8.55
N CYS A 90 -5.53 -25.57 7.32
CA CYS A 90 -4.59 -25.79 6.22
C CYS A 90 -3.24 -25.10 6.46
N ALA A 91 -3.25 -23.90 7.05
CA ALA A 91 -2.03 -23.18 7.38
C ALA A 91 -1.34 -23.75 8.63
N ASP A 92 -2.10 -24.23 9.61
CA ASP A 92 -1.58 -24.86 10.83
C ASP A 92 -0.79 -26.13 10.50
N ASP A 93 -1.32 -26.99 9.62
CA ASP A 93 -0.65 -28.22 9.18
C ASP A 93 0.46 -27.97 8.14
N PHE A 94 0.54 -26.76 7.58
CA PHE A 94 1.53 -26.43 6.56
C PHE A 94 2.95 -26.36 7.15
N SER A 95 3.85 -27.19 6.61
CA SER A 95 5.25 -27.29 7.04
C SER A 95 6.28 -26.90 5.98
N GLN A 96 5.86 -26.65 4.73
CA GLN A 96 6.72 -26.41 3.58
C GLN A 96 6.94 -24.91 3.33
N HIS A 97 7.35 -24.17 4.36
CA HIS A 97 7.61 -22.74 4.33
C HIS A 97 9.09 -22.40 4.57
N GLY A 98 9.53 -21.25 4.05
CA GLY A 98 10.90 -20.75 4.22
C GLY A 98 11.10 -19.86 5.45
N LEU A 99 10.00 -19.30 5.99
CA LEU A 99 10.03 -18.39 7.14
C LEU A 99 8.76 -18.56 7.98
N SER A 100 8.92 -18.80 9.28
CA SER A 100 7.85 -18.61 10.26
C SER A 100 7.93 -17.19 10.82
N VAL A 101 6.80 -16.52 10.88
CA VAL A 101 6.63 -15.16 11.41
C VAL A 101 5.66 -15.28 12.58
N ALA A 102 6.16 -15.23 13.80
CA ALA A 102 5.32 -15.25 14.99
C ALA A 102 5.24 -13.84 15.57
N ILE A 103 4.05 -13.25 15.47
CA ILE A 103 3.68 -12.02 16.16
C ILE A 103 3.07 -12.44 17.49
N ALA A 104 3.54 -11.85 18.58
CA ALA A 104 3.02 -12.12 19.91
C ALA A 104 2.71 -10.81 20.62
N PHE A 105 1.70 -10.84 21.49
CA PHE A 105 1.37 -9.73 22.40
C PHE A 105 1.62 -10.21 23.84
N PRO A 106 2.87 -10.13 24.35
CA PRO A 106 3.27 -10.85 25.57
C PRO A 106 2.54 -10.43 26.86
N LEU A 107 1.90 -9.25 26.84
CA LEU A 107 1.15 -8.72 27.99
C LEU A 107 -0.27 -9.29 28.08
N THR A 108 -0.72 -10.03 27.07
CA THR A 108 -2.04 -10.64 27.02
C THR A 108 -1.88 -12.14 26.76
N ALA A 109 -2.55 -12.97 27.55
CA ALA A 109 -2.69 -14.38 27.23
C ALA A 109 -3.74 -14.52 26.12
N ALA A 110 -3.35 -14.27 24.87
CA ALA A 110 -4.20 -14.57 23.73
C ALA A 110 -4.37 -16.09 23.64
N GLU A 111 -5.59 -16.57 23.84
CA GLU A 111 -5.93 -18.00 23.81
C GLU A 111 -6.01 -18.54 22.38
N GLU A 112 -6.33 -17.68 21.41
CA GLU A 112 -6.46 -18.01 20.00
C GLU A 112 -5.37 -17.31 19.18
N GLN A 113 -4.70 -18.08 18.31
CA GLN A 113 -3.80 -17.57 17.29
C GLN A 113 -4.41 -17.83 15.92
N ASP A 114 -4.44 -16.82 15.06
CA ASP A 114 -4.77 -17.02 13.66
C ASP A 114 -3.49 -17.23 12.87
N THR A 115 -3.54 -18.18 11.94
CA THR A 115 -2.39 -18.59 11.13
C THR A 115 -2.78 -18.56 9.66
N PHE A 116 -1.93 -17.93 8.85
CA PHE A 116 -2.11 -17.86 7.41
C PHE A 116 -0.78 -17.90 6.66
N ILE A 117 -0.86 -18.29 5.39
CA ILE A 117 0.28 -18.44 4.49
C ILE A 117 0.21 -17.39 3.40
N ILE A 118 1.33 -16.72 3.13
CA ILE A 118 1.51 -15.84 1.96
C ILE A 118 2.70 -16.30 1.12
N HIS A 119 2.75 -15.86 -0.13
CA HIS A 119 3.93 -16.05 -0.98
C HIS A 119 5.00 -14.98 -0.64
N ILE A 120 6.29 -15.31 -0.83
CA ILE A 120 7.40 -14.37 -0.57
C ILE A 120 7.28 -13.06 -1.36
N ASP A 121 6.70 -13.10 -2.56
CA ASP A 121 6.54 -11.91 -3.40
C ASP A 121 5.53 -10.90 -2.81
N ASP A 122 4.64 -11.37 -1.93
CA ASP A 122 3.65 -10.53 -1.26
C ASP A 122 4.10 -10.10 0.16
N LEU A 123 5.25 -10.59 0.64
CA LEU A 123 5.83 -10.22 1.93
C LEU A 123 6.12 -8.71 2.07
N PRO A 124 6.68 -8.01 1.06
CA PRO A 124 6.83 -6.56 1.12
C PRO A 124 5.52 -5.82 1.36
N LYS A 125 4.45 -6.28 0.71
CA LYS A 125 3.12 -5.68 0.83
C LYS A 125 2.51 -5.94 2.22
N PHE A 126 2.68 -7.15 2.77
CA PHE A 126 2.33 -7.45 4.15
C PHE A 126 3.03 -6.51 5.16
N CYS A 127 4.35 -6.34 5.03
CA CYS A 127 5.10 -5.43 5.91
C CYS A 127 4.70 -3.96 5.72
N GLU A 128 4.27 -3.57 4.52
CA GLU A 128 3.72 -2.26 4.23
C GLU A 128 2.36 -2.03 4.90
N THR A 129 1.45 -3.01 4.84
CA THR A 129 0.19 -2.96 5.59
C THR A 129 0.42 -2.79 7.09
N TRP A 130 1.36 -3.53 7.68
CA TRP A 130 1.71 -3.36 9.10
C TRP A 130 2.32 -1.97 9.38
N PHE A 131 3.17 -1.46 8.49
CA PHE A 131 3.70 -0.11 8.63
C PHE A 131 2.61 0.97 8.72
N TYR A 132 1.57 0.88 7.88
CA TYR A 132 0.44 1.81 7.94
C TYR A 132 -0.47 1.58 9.15
N SER A 133 -0.73 0.33 9.51
CA SER A 133 -1.45 -0.02 10.75
C SER A 133 -0.77 0.54 12.00
N ALA A 134 0.57 0.57 12.04
CA ALA A 134 1.31 1.19 13.14
C ALA A 134 1.11 2.72 13.22
N ALA A 135 0.72 3.38 12.14
CA ALA A 135 0.33 4.79 12.18
C ALA A 135 -1.11 4.96 12.70
N ASP A 136 -2.03 4.04 12.34
CA ASP A 136 -3.40 4.03 12.83
C ASP A 136 -3.47 3.72 14.34
N TYR A 137 -2.57 2.84 14.81
CA TYR A 137 -2.46 2.41 16.20
C TYR A 137 -1.03 2.65 16.74
N PRO A 138 -0.64 3.92 16.99
CA PRO A 138 0.75 4.29 17.33
C PRO A 138 1.31 3.60 18.57
N ASP A 139 0.44 3.21 19.49
CA ASP A 139 0.82 2.59 20.76
C ASP A 139 0.97 1.06 20.66
N LEU A 140 0.42 0.42 19.61
CA LEU A 140 0.28 -1.03 19.56
C LEU A 140 1.64 -1.75 19.44
N ASN A 141 2.50 -1.31 18.52
CA ASN A 141 3.76 -2.00 18.24
C ASN A 141 4.67 -2.09 19.47
N GLY A 142 4.64 -1.09 20.36
CA GLY A 142 5.42 -1.07 21.61
C GLY A 142 5.09 -2.23 22.55
N HIS A 143 3.99 -2.95 22.29
CA HIS A 143 3.56 -4.12 23.04
C HIS A 143 3.72 -5.44 22.28
N LEU A 144 4.13 -5.40 21.01
CA LEU A 144 4.25 -6.58 20.16
C LEU A 144 5.70 -7.10 20.12
N ALA A 145 5.83 -8.42 20.14
CA ALA A 145 7.07 -9.14 19.93
C ALA A 145 7.04 -9.85 18.57
N LEU A 146 8.16 -9.82 17.85
CA LEU A 146 8.31 -10.50 16.56
C LEU A 146 9.39 -11.58 16.66
N THR A 147 9.08 -12.79 16.22
CA THR A 147 10.05 -13.87 16.01
C THR A 147 10.03 -14.28 14.54
N LEU A 148 11.20 -14.21 13.91
CA LEU A 148 11.44 -14.62 12.53
C LEU A 148 12.31 -15.89 12.55
N GLU A 149 11.73 -17.04 12.18
CA GLU A 149 12.44 -18.31 12.15
C GLU A 149 12.66 -18.77 10.71
N LEU A 150 13.91 -18.76 10.25
CA LEU A 150 14.29 -19.29 8.95
C LEU A 150 14.21 -20.81 8.93
N ARG A 151 13.61 -21.35 7.87
CA ARG A 151 13.46 -22.80 7.69
C ARG A 151 13.89 -23.20 6.28
N ASN A 152 14.44 -24.40 6.15
CA ASN A 152 14.61 -25.01 4.84
C ASN A 152 13.34 -25.80 4.50
N PRO A 153 12.52 -25.38 3.51
CA PRO A 153 11.27 -26.09 3.18
C PRO A 153 11.52 -27.53 2.74
N SER A 154 12.71 -27.83 2.19
CA SER A 154 13.11 -29.17 1.74
C SER A 154 13.56 -30.11 2.87
N SER A 155 13.79 -29.62 4.09
CA SER A 155 14.24 -30.49 5.21
C SER A 155 13.11 -31.31 5.82
N SER A 156 11.86 -30.90 5.61
CA SER A 156 10.67 -31.53 6.21
C SER A 156 10.28 -32.87 5.57
N THR A 157 10.86 -33.25 4.43
CA THR A 157 10.54 -34.50 3.73
C THR A 157 11.74 -34.92 2.87
N PRO A 158 12.50 -35.96 3.28
CA PRO A 158 13.64 -36.44 2.51
C PRO A 158 13.19 -36.88 1.11
N LEU A 159 13.73 -36.24 0.08
CA LEU A 159 13.65 -36.74 -1.29
C LEU A 159 14.66 -37.89 -1.38
N ASP A 160 14.16 -39.13 -1.35
CA ASP A 160 14.87 -40.39 -1.60
C ASP A 160 16.33 -40.50 -1.09
N GLY A 161 16.53 -41.15 0.06
CA GLY A 161 17.75 -41.92 0.38
C GLY A 161 19.10 -41.18 0.53
N ASP A 162 19.21 -39.93 0.09
CA ASP A 162 20.41 -39.11 0.24
C ASP A 162 20.55 -38.67 1.69
N SER A 163 21.23 -39.55 2.42
CA SER A 163 21.60 -39.48 3.83
C SER A 163 22.78 -38.52 4.00
N ILE A 164 22.58 -37.28 3.56
CA ILE A 164 23.43 -36.15 3.96
C ILE A 164 22.49 -34.95 4.12
N PRO A 165 22.24 -34.46 5.34
CA PRO A 165 21.68 -33.12 5.51
C PRO A 165 22.80 -32.18 5.09
N ALA A 166 22.99 -32.01 3.78
CA ALA A 166 23.72 -30.86 3.30
C ALA A 166 22.92 -29.68 3.84
N GLU A 167 23.50 -28.94 4.78
CA GLU A 167 23.08 -27.58 5.10
C GLU A 167 23.09 -26.82 3.76
N LYS A 168 22.02 -26.95 2.98
CA LYS A 168 21.75 -26.08 1.86
C LYS A 168 21.51 -24.74 2.51
N LYS A 169 22.61 -23.99 2.66
CA LYS A 169 22.58 -22.60 3.07
C LYS A 169 21.48 -21.96 2.25
N VAL A 170 20.44 -21.46 2.91
CA VAL A 170 19.50 -20.54 2.28
C VAL A 170 20.40 -19.44 1.75
N LEU A 171 20.41 -19.27 0.43
CA LEU A 171 21.27 -18.30 -0.24
C LEU A 171 21.08 -16.96 0.45
N LYS A 172 22.17 -16.23 0.67
CA LYS A 172 22.13 -14.92 1.33
C LYS A 172 21.04 -14.02 0.71
N ALA A 173 20.94 -14.01 -0.62
CA ALA A 173 19.90 -13.31 -1.36
C ALA A 173 18.46 -13.69 -0.95
N LEU A 174 18.19 -14.97 -0.68
CA LEU A 174 16.87 -15.40 -0.19
C LEU A 174 16.64 -14.91 1.24
N GLN A 175 17.65 -14.94 2.12
CA GLN A 175 17.50 -14.35 3.47
C GLN A 175 17.24 -12.85 3.42
N GLU A 176 17.89 -12.12 2.50
CA GLU A 176 17.63 -10.70 2.28
C GLU A 176 16.17 -10.47 1.86
N ARG A 177 15.65 -11.26 0.92
CA ARG A 177 14.24 -11.20 0.50
C ARG A 177 13.26 -11.54 1.64
N LEU A 178 13.65 -12.42 2.55
CA LEU A 178 12.83 -12.83 3.70
C LEU A 178 12.86 -11.84 4.86
N LEU A 179 13.99 -11.16 5.10
CA LEU A 179 14.19 -10.35 6.32
C LEU A 179 14.10 -8.83 6.06
N TYR A 180 14.61 -8.32 4.95
CA TYR A 180 14.62 -6.86 4.70
C TYR A 180 13.23 -6.21 4.66
N PRO A 181 12.15 -6.86 4.17
CA PRO A 181 10.81 -6.28 4.24
C PRO A 181 10.39 -5.87 5.66
N PHE A 182 10.75 -6.65 6.68
CA PHE A 182 10.45 -6.36 8.07
C PHE A 182 11.19 -5.12 8.60
N GLY A 183 12.21 -4.63 7.88
CA GLY A 183 12.86 -3.35 8.14
C GLY A 183 11.91 -2.15 8.16
N ARG A 184 10.72 -2.26 7.54
CA ARG A 184 9.68 -1.22 7.63
C ARG A 184 8.97 -1.18 8.98
N ILE A 185 8.91 -2.27 9.73
CA ILE A 185 8.17 -2.33 10.99
C ILE A 185 8.98 -1.66 12.10
N LYS A 186 8.36 -0.74 12.83
CA LYS A 186 9.04 0.13 13.82
C LYS A 186 8.51 -0.10 15.22
N ASN A 187 9.33 0.24 16.21
CA ASN A 187 8.94 0.35 17.62
C ASN A 187 8.35 -0.93 18.22
N LEU A 188 8.82 -2.11 17.81
CA LEU A 188 8.44 -3.37 18.45
C LEU A 188 9.08 -3.51 19.83
N LEU A 189 8.38 -4.16 20.77
CA LEU A 189 8.90 -4.47 22.11
C LEU A 189 10.21 -5.27 22.04
N ARG A 190 10.23 -6.30 21.18
CA ARG A 190 11.39 -7.15 20.95
C ARG A 190 11.31 -7.83 19.59
N VAL A 191 12.48 -8.11 19.03
CA VAL A 191 12.63 -8.80 17.74
C VAL A 191 13.69 -9.88 17.87
N ASN A 192 13.34 -11.11 17.52
CA ASN A 192 14.26 -12.24 17.50
C ASN A 192 14.33 -12.85 16.10
N VAL A 193 15.53 -13.24 15.67
CA VAL A 193 15.76 -13.92 14.39
C VAL A 193 16.53 -15.20 14.68
N THR A 194 15.94 -16.33 14.32
CA THR A 194 16.47 -17.68 14.57
C THR A 194 16.26 -18.56 13.34
N GLY A 195 16.61 -19.84 13.44
CA GLY A 195 16.27 -20.82 12.41
C GLY A 195 17.40 -21.75 12.03
N VAL A 196 17.06 -22.72 11.19
CA VAL A 196 17.98 -23.66 10.54
C VAL A 196 17.67 -23.63 9.03
N PRO A 197 18.59 -23.08 8.20
CA PRO A 197 19.97 -22.70 8.52
C PRO A 197 20.09 -21.44 9.40
N LYS A 198 21.23 -21.32 10.10
CA LYS A 198 21.52 -20.15 10.94
C LYS A 198 21.42 -18.86 10.10
N PRO A 199 20.74 -17.81 10.58
CA PRO A 199 20.68 -16.52 9.90
C PRO A 199 22.07 -15.92 9.65
N ASP A 200 22.27 -15.35 8.48
CA ASP A 200 23.49 -14.61 8.12
C ASP A 200 23.59 -13.33 8.95
N GLU A 201 24.72 -13.16 9.64
CA GLU A 201 24.90 -12.07 10.61
C GLU A 201 24.87 -10.69 9.95
N ALA A 202 25.36 -10.56 8.70
CA ALA A 202 25.33 -9.30 7.98
C ALA A 202 23.90 -8.94 7.54
N VAL A 203 23.11 -9.92 7.10
CA VAL A 203 21.70 -9.72 6.75
C VAL A 203 20.90 -9.32 7.98
N VAL A 204 21.10 -9.99 9.13
CA VAL A 204 20.41 -9.65 10.38
C VAL A 204 20.80 -8.26 10.89
N ALA A 205 22.09 -7.88 10.79
CA ALA A 205 22.55 -6.56 11.19
C ALA A 205 21.90 -5.46 10.34
N GLU A 206 21.86 -5.63 9.01
CA GLU A 206 21.23 -4.66 8.10
C GLU A 206 19.72 -4.58 8.31
N PHE A 207 19.04 -5.71 8.47
CA PHE A 207 17.63 -5.78 8.84
C PHE A 207 17.34 -4.96 10.12
N LYS A 208 18.11 -5.19 11.19
CA LYS A 208 17.96 -4.45 12.45
C LYS A 208 18.28 -2.96 12.29
N ARG A 209 19.27 -2.60 11.47
CA ARG A 209 19.58 -1.21 11.13
C ARG A 209 18.38 -0.53 10.47
N LEU A 210 17.75 -1.19 9.49
CA LEU A 210 16.55 -0.68 8.83
C LEU A 210 15.40 -0.50 9.82
N MET A 211 15.15 -1.47 10.70
CA MET A 211 14.12 -1.38 11.75
C MET A 211 14.36 -0.22 12.73
N ALA A 212 15.62 0.08 13.03
CA ALA A 212 15.99 1.15 13.96
C ALA A 212 15.75 2.56 13.41
N ILE A 213 15.56 2.72 12.10
CA ILE A 213 15.15 4.01 11.50
C ILE A 213 13.73 4.33 11.99
N PRO A 214 13.51 5.39 12.79
CA PRO A 214 12.22 5.66 13.38
C PRO A 214 11.18 6.04 12.32
N LEU A 215 9.91 5.99 12.71
CA LEU A 215 8.80 6.45 11.86
C LEU A 215 8.87 7.96 11.56
N GLY A 216 9.59 8.73 12.38
CA GLY A 216 9.60 10.19 12.39
C GLY A 216 8.35 10.73 13.10
N SER A 217 8.52 11.74 13.94
CA SER A 217 7.45 12.42 14.66
C SER A 217 6.39 13.02 13.72
N PRO A 218 5.16 13.32 14.23
CA PRO A 218 4.13 13.98 13.45
C PRO A 218 4.62 15.29 12.80
N LEU A 219 5.46 16.06 13.50
CA LEU A 219 6.06 17.29 12.96
C LEU A 219 6.99 16.99 11.77
N GLU A 220 7.93 16.06 11.94
CA GLU A 220 8.90 15.69 10.89
C GLU A 220 8.18 15.17 9.64
N ARG A 221 7.11 14.39 9.82
CA ARG A 221 6.27 13.89 8.72
C ARG A 221 5.58 15.01 7.96
N LEU A 222 5.02 16.00 8.66
CA LEU A 222 4.34 17.14 8.02
C LEU A 222 5.35 18.09 7.33
N ILE A 223 6.55 18.23 7.87
CA ILE A 223 7.65 18.96 7.22
C ILE A 223 8.04 18.25 5.92
N LEU A 224 8.30 16.94 5.97
CA LEU A 224 8.66 16.14 4.80
C LEU A 224 7.57 16.18 3.72
N ALA A 225 6.29 16.12 4.12
CA ALA A 225 5.17 16.28 3.20
C ALA A 225 5.16 17.66 2.52
N THR A 226 5.51 18.71 3.27
CA THR A 226 5.63 20.07 2.76
C THR A 226 6.78 20.21 1.77
N GLU A 227 7.95 19.65 2.08
CA GLU A 227 9.12 19.64 1.21
C GLU A 227 8.83 18.94 -0.12
N HIS A 228 8.22 17.75 -0.08
CA HIS A 228 7.81 17.03 -1.29
C HIS A 228 6.75 17.80 -2.09
N LYS A 229 5.76 18.40 -1.43
CA LYS A 229 4.78 19.27 -2.09
C LYS A 229 5.47 20.45 -2.79
N ASP A 230 6.43 21.09 -2.15
CA ASP A 230 7.13 22.25 -2.71
C ASP A 230 8.05 21.86 -3.87
N ALA A 231 8.76 20.74 -3.77
CA ALA A 231 9.50 20.16 -4.90
C ALA A 231 8.57 19.87 -6.10
N GLY A 232 7.39 19.31 -5.85
CA GLY A 232 6.38 19.09 -6.89
C GLY A 232 5.89 20.39 -7.51
N ASN A 233 5.73 21.47 -6.73
CA ASN A 233 5.37 22.79 -7.26
C ASN A 233 6.46 23.36 -8.16
N VAL A 234 7.73 23.19 -7.80
CA VAL A 234 8.88 23.61 -8.63
C VAL A 234 8.86 22.86 -9.96
N ALA A 235 8.71 21.54 -9.96
CA ALA A 235 8.60 20.74 -11.18
C ALA A 235 7.38 21.16 -12.03
N LEU A 236 6.25 21.45 -11.39
CA LEU A 236 5.03 21.88 -12.09
C LEU A 236 5.19 23.27 -12.75
N MET A 237 5.91 24.19 -12.10
CA MET A 237 6.29 25.49 -12.65
C MET A 237 7.26 25.34 -13.82
N ALA A 238 8.17 24.36 -13.78
CA ALA A 238 9.04 23.97 -14.88
C ALA A 238 8.32 23.20 -16.01
N ASN A 239 6.99 23.07 -15.93
CA ASN A 239 6.15 22.34 -16.88
C ASN A 239 6.49 20.84 -17.00
N GLN A 240 6.91 20.23 -15.88
CA GLN A 240 7.18 18.79 -15.74
C GLN A 240 6.08 18.13 -14.89
N PRO A 241 4.86 17.92 -15.43
CA PRO A 241 3.72 17.46 -14.64
C PRO A 241 3.86 16.02 -14.11
N LEU A 242 4.51 15.11 -14.83
CA LEU A 242 4.72 13.73 -14.36
C LEU A 242 5.67 13.68 -13.16
N GLU A 243 6.75 14.46 -13.21
CA GLU A 243 7.69 14.61 -12.09
C GLU A 243 7.02 15.27 -10.87
N ALA A 244 6.18 16.29 -11.12
CA ALA A 244 5.37 16.90 -10.08
C ALA A 244 4.44 15.88 -9.39
N LEU A 245 3.77 15.02 -10.16
CA LEU A 245 2.91 13.96 -9.62
C LEU A 245 3.68 12.97 -8.75
N GLU A 246 4.90 12.59 -9.13
CA GLU A 246 5.74 11.71 -8.29
C GLU A 246 6.13 12.38 -6.97
N HIS A 247 6.47 13.67 -7.00
CA HIS A 247 6.69 14.44 -5.76
C HIS A 247 5.43 14.55 -4.91
N TYR A 248 4.26 14.78 -5.51
CA TYR A 248 3.00 14.79 -4.77
C TYR A 248 2.67 13.42 -4.18
N ARG A 249 2.96 12.32 -4.88
CA ARG A 249 2.84 10.95 -4.36
C ARG A 249 3.66 10.77 -3.09
N LYS A 250 4.93 11.19 -3.09
CA LYS A 250 5.80 11.16 -1.89
C LYS A 250 5.27 12.04 -0.76
N ALA A 251 4.65 13.18 -1.07
CA ALA A 251 4.02 14.04 -0.07
C ALA A 251 2.80 13.37 0.59
N TRP A 252 1.99 12.62 -0.18
CA TRP A 252 0.91 11.80 0.36
C TRP A 252 1.44 10.70 1.27
N GLU A 253 2.48 9.97 0.84
CA GLU A 253 3.12 8.91 1.63
C GLU A 253 3.71 9.42 2.94
N ALA A 254 4.29 10.62 2.94
CA ALA A 254 4.80 11.26 4.15
C ALA A 254 3.69 11.52 5.18
N MET A 255 2.43 11.65 4.75
CA MET A 255 1.25 11.77 5.61
C MET A 255 0.50 10.45 5.82
N PHE A 256 1.13 9.31 5.51
CA PHE A 256 0.52 7.98 5.58
C PHE A 256 -0.68 7.75 4.65
N ILE A 257 -0.70 8.42 3.49
CA ILE A 257 -1.78 8.27 2.52
C ILE A 257 -1.24 7.52 1.31
N VAL A 258 -1.85 6.38 1.01
CA VAL A 258 -1.54 5.57 -0.17
C VAL A 258 -2.44 6.01 -1.32
N VAL A 259 -1.85 6.27 -2.49
CA VAL A 259 -2.57 6.68 -3.69
C VAL A 259 -2.44 5.57 -4.74
N ASN A 260 -3.55 4.90 -5.05
CA ASN A 260 -3.63 3.81 -6.02
C ASN A 260 -4.53 4.22 -7.19
N GLY A 261 -3.92 4.79 -8.23
CA GLY A 261 -4.66 5.38 -9.35
C GLY A 261 -5.60 6.50 -8.88
N ARG A 262 -6.91 6.25 -8.95
CA ARG A 262 -7.97 7.21 -8.53
C ARG A 262 -8.42 7.03 -7.07
N SER A 263 -8.05 5.92 -6.42
CA SER A 263 -8.37 5.67 -5.01
C SER A 263 -7.28 6.23 -4.09
N ARG A 264 -7.69 6.51 -2.84
CA ARG A 264 -6.79 6.95 -1.77
C ARG A 264 -7.21 6.28 -0.49
N GLU A 265 -6.26 5.61 0.15
CA GLU A 265 -6.39 5.00 1.47
C GLU A 265 -5.67 5.92 2.46
N ILE A 266 -6.38 6.32 3.50
CA ILE A 266 -5.89 7.28 4.48
C ILE A 266 -5.58 6.50 5.76
N HIS A 267 -4.33 6.60 6.22
CA HIS A 267 -3.89 6.07 7.49
C HIS A 267 -3.32 7.19 8.38
N GLY A 268 -3.03 6.84 9.61
CA GLY A 268 -2.31 7.70 10.55
C GLY A 268 -3.11 8.90 11.04
N GLU A 269 -4.44 8.87 11.00
CA GLU A 269 -5.23 10.02 11.51
C GLU A 269 -4.94 10.26 13.00
N ARG A 270 -4.98 9.19 13.81
CA ARG A 270 -4.59 9.20 15.22
C ARG A 270 -3.12 9.58 15.42
N TYR A 271 -2.24 9.27 14.46
CA TYR A 271 -0.83 9.65 14.51
C TYR A 271 -0.63 11.17 14.60
N PHE A 272 -1.50 11.94 13.93
CA PHE A 272 -1.44 13.40 13.90
C PHE A 272 -2.29 14.08 14.98
N GLU A 273 -2.95 13.32 15.87
CA GLU A 273 -3.77 13.84 16.98
C GLU A 273 -2.91 14.37 18.15
N THR A 274 -2.08 15.37 17.85
CA THR A 274 -1.21 16.01 18.82
C THR A 274 -0.99 17.48 18.47
N PHE A 275 -0.64 18.29 19.47
CA PHE A 275 -0.19 19.65 19.27
C PHE A 275 1.28 19.68 18.89
N LEU A 276 1.60 20.45 17.86
CA LEU A 276 2.96 20.60 17.36
C LEU A 276 3.68 21.67 18.19
N THR A 277 4.78 21.28 18.81
CA THR A 277 5.51 22.11 19.79
C THR A 277 6.70 22.87 19.18
N SER A 278 6.88 22.81 17.87
CA SER A 278 8.04 23.43 17.23
C SER A 278 7.71 23.94 15.81
N PRO A 279 8.45 24.94 15.30
CA PRO A 279 8.28 25.47 13.96
C PRO A 279 8.39 24.38 12.86
N PRO A 280 7.77 24.57 11.67
CA PRO A 280 7.02 25.76 11.24
C PRO A 280 5.55 25.77 11.67
N PHE A 281 5.09 24.74 12.38
CA PHE A 281 3.68 24.55 12.72
C PHE A 281 3.40 24.71 14.22
N GLU A 282 4.27 25.42 14.93
CA GLU A 282 4.18 25.62 16.37
C GLU A 282 2.79 26.13 16.78
N GLY A 283 2.19 25.48 17.79
CA GLY A 283 0.87 25.83 18.31
C GLY A 283 -0.31 25.32 17.47
N GLN A 284 -0.07 24.69 16.32
CA GLN A 284 -1.13 24.10 15.50
C GLN A 284 -1.35 22.62 15.87
N HIS A 285 -2.58 22.16 15.67
CA HIS A 285 -2.91 20.74 15.81
C HIS A 285 -2.50 19.97 14.55
N GLY A 286 -1.79 18.85 14.70
CA GLY A 286 -1.25 18.05 13.59
C GLY A 286 -2.31 17.62 12.58
N SER A 287 -3.47 17.15 13.05
CA SER A 287 -4.59 16.74 12.17
C SER A 287 -5.08 17.91 11.30
N MET A 288 -5.11 19.13 11.83
CA MET A 288 -5.51 20.32 11.07
C MET A 288 -4.48 20.64 9.98
N VAL A 289 -3.19 20.63 10.31
CA VAL A 289 -2.11 20.86 9.35
C VAL A 289 -2.14 19.80 8.24
N SER A 290 -2.32 18.52 8.60
CA SER A 290 -2.46 17.42 7.64
C SER A 290 -3.61 17.69 6.68
N VAL A 291 -4.82 17.99 7.17
CA VAL A 291 -5.98 18.28 6.31
C VAL A 291 -5.70 19.44 5.34
N VAL A 292 -5.09 20.53 5.80
CA VAL A 292 -4.74 21.67 4.94
C VAL A 292 -3.74 21.26 3.85
N LEU A 293 -2.72 20.47 4.20
CA LEU A 293 -1.76 19.93 3.21
C LEU A 293 -2.43 19.00 2.20
N ARG A 294 -3.37 18.14 2.63
CA ARG A 294 -4.14 17.27 1.74
C ARG A 294 -4.93 18.09 0.71
N VAL A 295 -5.62 19.15 1.13
CA VAL A 295 -6.37 20.04 0.21
C VAL A 295 -5.45 20.74 -0.78
N ARG A 296 -4.30 21.26 -0.31
CA ARG A 296 -3.26 21.86 -1.17
C ARG A 296 -2.74 20.88 -2.22
N LEU A 297 -2.45 19.64 -1.81
CA LEU A 297 -1.99 18.59 -2.71
C LEU A 297 -3.04 18.22 -3.74
N VAL A 298 -4.32 18.09 -3.35
CA VAL A 298 -5.41 17.84 -4.32
C VAL A 298 -5.44 18.95 -5.35
N ALA A 299 -5.48 20.21 -4.93
CA ALA A 299 -5.50 21.34 -5.85
C ALA A 299 -4.35 21.23 -6.86
N ASN A 300 -3.12 21.04 -6.41
CA ASN A 300 -1.94 20.99 -7.26
C ASN A 300 -1.90 19.75 -8.17
N THR A 301 -2.38 18.61 -7.69
CA THR A 301 -2.55 17.38 -8.47
C THR A 301 -3.53 17.60 -9.64
N LEU A 302 -4.65 18.29 -9.40
CA LEU A 302 -5.60 18.64 -10.48
C LEU A 302 -4.93 19.53 -11.54
N LEU A 303 -4.05 20.46 -11.14
CA LEU A 303 -3.32 21.29 -12.10
C LEU A 303 -2.33 20.47 -12.94
N ALA A 304 -1.65 19.49 -12.33
CA ALA A 304 -0.76 18.59 -13.05
C ALA A 304 -1.52 17.74 -14.09
N TYR A 305 -2.65 17.15 -13.71
CA TYR A 305 -3.49 16.40 -14.66
C TYR A 305 -4.11 17.28 -15.75
N HIS A 306 -4.49 18.52 -15.43
CA HIS A 306 -4.87 19.51 -16.45
C HIS A 306 -3.78 19.73 -17.50
N LYS A 307 -2.53 19.89 -17.08
CA LYS A 307 -1.38 20.03 -17.99
C LYS A 307 -1.15 18.78 -18.84
N LEU A 308 -1.51 17.61 -18.33
CA LEU A 308 -1.46 16.33 -19.05
C LEU A 308 -2.68 16.07 -19.95
N ARG A 309 -3.70 16.93 -19.90
CA ARG A 309 -5.00 16.76 -20.58
C ARG A 309 -5.77 15.51 -20.16
N ASP A 310 -5.50 14.96 -18.97
CA ASP A 310 -6.31 13.89 -18.37
C ASP A 310 -7.50 14.50 -17.61
N LEU A 311 -8.48 14.96 -18.36
CA LEU A 311 -9.65 15.67 -17.82
C LEU A 311 -10.56 14.78 -16.99
N GLU A 312 -10.68 13.50 -17.34
CA GLU A 312 -11.48 12.55 -16.58
C GLU A 312 -10.93 12.36 -15.16
N THR A 313 -9.61 12.24 -15.02
CA THR A 313 -8.98 12.12 -13.71
C THR A 313 -9.12 13.42 -12.91
N VAL A 314 -9.06 14.59 -13.55
CA VAL A 314 -9.36 15.87 -12.89
C VAL A 314 -10.79 15.88 -12.35
N VAL A 315 -11.79 15.55 -13.17
CA VAL A 315 -13.20 15.53 -12.76
C VAL A 315 -13.39 14.55 -11.61
N HIS A 316 -12.85 13.33 -11.73
CA HIS A 316 -12.99 12.30 -10.71
C HIS A 316 -12.41 12.74 -9.35
N ILE A 317 -11.15 13.18 -9.30
CA ILE A 317 -10.48 13.57 -8.05
C ILE A 317 -11.11 14.84 -7.47
N GLY A 318 -11.47 15.80 -8.32
CA GLY A 318 -12.10 17.05 -7.95
C GLY A 318 -13.46 16.84 -7.30
N MET A 319 -14.35 16.13 -8.01
CA MET A 319 -15.69 15.82 -7.50
C MET A 319 -15.67 14.93 -6.27
N ARG A 320 -14.75 13.96 -6.17
CA ARG A 320 -14.58 13.17 -4.93
C ARG A 320 -14.31 14.09 -3.73
N THR A 321 -13.43 15.08 -3.89
CA THR A 321 -13.08 16.00 -2.79
C THR A 321 -14.24 16.94 -2.45
N ILE A 322 -14.95 17.45 -3.46
CA ILE A 322 -16.14 18.30 -3.30
C ILE A 322 -17.26 17.53 -2.59
N ASN A 323 -17.54 16.29 -3.00
CA ASN A 323 -18.58 15.46 -2.41
C ASN A 323 -18.29 15.09 -0.94
N ILE A 324 -17.02 14.90 -0.56
CA ILE A 324 -16.63 14.74 0.85
C ILE A 324 -17.00 16.01 1.65
N MET A 325 -16.70 17.20 1.12
CA MET A 325 -17.03 18.47 1.77
C MET A 325 -18.55 18.70 1.88
N ARG A 326 -19.32 18.24 0.90
CA ARG A 326 -20.79 18.29 0.93
C ARG A 326 -21.40 17.37 2.00
N GLY A 327 -20.68 16.34 2.45
CA GLY A 327 -21.16 15.42 3.48
C GLY A 327 -22.47 14.71 3.10
N GLY A 328 -22.65 14.38 1.82
CA GLY A 328 -23.87 13.74 1.31
C GLY A 328 -25.06 14.68 1.10
N ARG A 329 -24.88 16.00 1.28
CA ARG A 329 -25.91 16.99 0.94
C ARG A 329 -25.88 17.29 -0.56
N GLU A 330 -27.05 17.31 -1.17
CA GLU A 330 -27.25 17.67 -2.57
C GLU A 330 -27.97 19.02 -2.65
N ASN A 331 -27.80 19.73 -3.77
CA ASN A 331 -28.48 21.00 -4.07
C ASN A 331 -28.24 22.11 -3.02
N LEU A 332 -27.03 22.18 -2.47
CA LEU A 332 -26.63 23.29 -1.60
C LEU A 332 -26.58 24.59 -2.41
N GLU A 333 -27.04 25.68 -1.79
CA GLU A 333 -26.80 27.00 -2.37
C GLU A 333 -25.29 27.32 -2.29
N PRO A 334 -24.71 28.06 -3.24
CA PRO A 334 -23.26 28.30 -3.28
C PRO A 334 -22.68 28.87 -1.98
N ASP A 335 -23.42 29.75 -1.30
CA ASP A 335 -23.01 30.36 -0.03
C ASP A 335 -23.03 29.36 1.14
N GLU A 336 -23.88 28.33 1.08
CA GLU A 336 -23.93 27.25 2.07
C GLU A 336 -22.83 26.22 1.83
N GLU A 337 -22.50 25.97 0.56
CA GLU A 337 -21.42 25.07 0.15
C GLU A 337 -20.04 25.69 0.42
N ALA A 338 -19.91 27.01 0.26
CA ALA A 338 -18.70 27.74 0.58
C ALA A 338 -18.53 27.90 2.10
N ALA A 339 -17.70 27.03 2.69
CA ALA A 339 -17.24 27.15 4.08
C ALA A 339 -16.33 28.38 4.29
N ASN A 340 -16.93 29.57 4.33
CA ASN A 340 -16.25 30.85 4.48
C ASN A 340 -15.43 30.91 5.79
N GLY A 341 -14.21 31.45 5.70
CA GLY A 341 -13.29 31.56 6.83
C GLY A 341 -12.45 30.30 7.10
N TRP A 342 -12.63 29.22 6.33
CA TRP A 342 -11.75 28.06 6.43
C TRP A 342 -10.34 28.38 5.91
N ILE A 343 -9.31 27.96 6.65
CA ILE A 343 -7.91 28.25 6.36
C ILE A 343 -7.43 27.70 5.00
N ALA A 344 -8.03 26.62 4.51
CA ALA A 344 -7.75 26.05 3.19
C ALA A 344 -8.78 26.49 2.11
N GLY A 345 -9.60 27.51 2.41
CA GLY A 345 -10.61 28.05 1.51
C GLY A 345 -10.09 28.41 0.12
N PRO A 346 -8.97 29.15 -0.01
CA PRO A 346 -8.42 29.48 -1.33
C PRO A 346 -8.07 28.25 -2.17
N GLU A 347 -7.55 27.19 -1.54
CA GLU A 347 -7.21 25.94 -2.19
C GLU A 347 -8.43 25.11 -2.55
N MET A 348 -9.48 25.13 -1.74
CA MET A 348 -10.78 24.61 -2.18
C MET A 348 -11.32 25.36 -3.37
N GLY A 349 -11.24 26.70 -3.37
CA GLY A 349 -11.62 27.50 -4.54
C GLY A 349 -10.89 27.06 -5.81
N LYS A 350 -9.59 26.76 -5.70
CA LYS A 350 -8.79 26.20 -6.82
C LYS A 350 -9.28 24.82 -7.25
N ILE A 351 -9.74 23.98 -6.32
CA ILE A 351 -10.32 22.66 -6.63
C ILE A 351 -11.63 22.82 -7.40
N TYR A 352 -12.57 23.62 -6.90
CA TYR A 352 -13.82 23.93 -7.61
C TYR A 352 -13.54 24.49 -9.01
N TYR A 353 -12.67 25.49 -9.09
CA TYR A 353 -12.29 26.13 -10.34
C TYR A 353 -11.69 25.15 -11.36
N ARG A 354 -10.67 24.37 -10.95
CA ARG A 354 -10.00 23.41 -11.86
C ARG A 354 -10.96 22.30 -12.28
N THR A 355 -11.79 21.79 -11.38
CA THR A 355 -12.79 20.77 -11.71
C THR A 355 -13.80 21.32 -12.73
N ALA A 356 -14.27 22.56 -12.52
CA ALA A 356 -15.18 23.23 -13.45
C ALA A 356 -14.58 23.45 -14.84
N LEU A 357 -13.28 23.80 -14.92
CA LEU A 357 -12.59 23.92 -16.20
C LEU A 357 -12.58 22.59 -16.95
N ALA A 358 -12.37 21.47 -16.27
CA ALA A 358 -12.40 20.16 -16.90
C ALA A 358 -13.79 19.82 -17.45
N PHE A 359 -14.86 20.04 -16.66
CA PHE A 359 -16.23 19.88 -17.15
C PHE A 359 -16.52 20.77 -18.36
N LYS A 360 -16.08 22.03 -18.35
CA LYS A 360 -16.23 22.94 -19.47
C LYS A 360 -15.48 22.45 -20.73
N GLU A 361 -14.26 21.96 -20.58
CA GLU A 361 -13.48 21.38 -21.69
C GLU A 361 -14.10 20.09 -22.23
N MET A 362 -14.86 19.36 -21.40
CA MET A 362 -15.68 18.20 -21.77
C MET A 362 -17.10 18.57 -22.27
N ASP A 363 -17.36 19.86 -22.50
CA ASP A 363 -18.65 20.44 -22.93
C ASP A 363 -19.84 20.29 -21.95
N ASP A 364 -19.58 19.95 -20.69
CA ASP A 364 -20.57 20.01 -19.61
C ASP A 364 -20.58 21.41 -18.96
N LYS A 365 -21.24 22.34 -19.67
CA LYS A 365 -21.34 23.74 -19.22
C LYS A 365 -22.24 23.90 -17.99
N TYR A 366 -23.16 22.97 -17.75
CA TYR A 366 -24.07 23.03 -16.61
C TYR A 366 -23.30 22.81 -15.32
N GLU A 367 -22.59 21.69 -15.21
CA GLU A 367 -21.77 21.37 -14.03
C GLU A 367 -20.64 22.38 -13.85
N ALA A 368 -19.97 22.77 -14.95
CA ALA A 368 -18.95 23.80 -14.90
C ALA A 368 -19.49 25.10 -14.27
N ARG A 369 -20.69 25.55 -14.64
CA ARG A 369 -21.29 26.77 -14.10
C ARG A 369 -21.61 26.64 -12.61
N GLN A 370 -22.14 25.50 -12.15
CA GLN A 370 -22.46 25.32 -10.73
C GLN A 370 -21.21 25.40 -9.87
N LEU A 371 -20.16 24.67 -10.26
CA LEU A 371 -18.88 24.68 -9.54
C LEU A 371 -18.20 26.05 -9.58
N LEU A 372 -18.28 26.78 -10.70
CA LEU A 372 -17.71 28.14 -10.79
C LEU A 372 -18.42 29.14 -9.87
N LYS A 373 -19.73 29.02 -9.63
CA LYS A 373 -20.44 29.89 -8.67
C LYS A 373 -19.87 29.74 -7.26
N VAL A 374 -19.60 28.52 -6.83
CA VAL A 374 -18.96 28.25 -5.53
C VAL A 374 -17.50 28.75 -5.53
N ALA A 375 -16.76 28.51 -6.62
CA ALA A 375 -15.38 28.95 -6.75
C ALA A 375 -15.21 30.48 -6.59
N VAL A 376 -16.17 31.29 -7.06
CA VAL A 376 -16.14 32.76 -6.91
C VAL A 376 -16.17 33.18 -5.44
N LEU A 377 -16.84 32.44 -4.57
CA LEU A 377 -16.94 32.77 -3.15
C LEU A 377 -15.61 32.53 -2.42
N TYR A 378 -14.91 31.46 -2.78
CA TYR A 378 -13.57 31.19 -2.26
C TYR A 378 -12.47 32.06 -2.89
N LEU A 379 -12.66 32.51 -4.14
CA LEU A 379 -11.68 33.28 -4.92
C LEU A 379 -12.29 34.61 -5.41
N PRO A 380 -12.73 35.50 -4.49
CA PRO A 380 -13.50 36.68 -4.88
C PRO A 380 -12.72 37.66 -5.74
N ASN A 381 -11.39 37.68 -5.64
CA ASN A 381 -10.53 38.61 -6.36
C ASN A 381 -10.07 38.09 -7.74
N GLU A 382 -10.38 36.84 -8.09
CA GLU A 382 -9.97 36.23 -9.35
C GLU A 382 -10.95 36.56 -10.48
N GLN A 383 -10.65 37.62 -11.24
CA GLN A 383 -11.52 38.12 -12.31
C GLN A 383 -11.85 37.05 -13.36
N ARG A 384 -10.90 36.17 -13.67
CA ARG A 384 -11.07 35.08 -14.64
C ARG A 384 -12.18 34.11 -14.25
N VAL A 385 -12.36 33.84 -12.95
CA VAL A 385 -13.42 32.93 -12.47
C VAL A 385 -14.79 33.54 -12.76
N ARG A 386 -14.96 34.85 -12.54
CA ARG A 386 -16.21 35.58 -12.81
C ARG A 386 -16.55 35.63 -14.30
N GLU A 387 -15.54 35.80 -15.15
CA GLU A 387 -15.72 35.75 -16.62
C GLU A 387 -16.20 34.37 -17.06
N LEU A 388 -15.60 33.30 -16.53
CA LEU A 388 -15.98 31.93 -16.87
C LEU A 388 -17.40 31.57 -16.46
N VAL A 389 -17.92 32.10 -15.34
CA VAL A 389 -19.34 31.94 -14.97
C VAL A 389 -20.25 32.48 -16.07
N ARG A 390 -19.88 33.60 -16.70
CA ARG A 390 -20.64 34.21 -17.80
C ARG A 390 -20.48 33.42 -19.10
N GLU A 391 -19.27 32.93 -19.40
CA GLU A 391 -19.01 32.10 -20.58
C GLU A 391 -19.81 30.79 -20.55
N CYS A 392 -20.03 30.21 -19.37
CA CYS A 392 -20.85 29.01 -19.18
C CYS A 392 -22.35 29.31 -19.04
N ALA A 393 -22.78 30.56 -19.10
CA ALA A 393 -24.20 30.88 -19.13
C ALA A 393 -24.80 30.42 -20.47
N LEU A 394 -25.80 29.54 -20.40
CA LEU A 394 -26.57 29.13 -21.58
C LEU A 394 -27.14 30.38 -22.25
N ARG A 395 -26.92 30.53 -23.56
CA ARG A 395 -27.63 31.53 -24.36
C ARG A 395 -29.11 31.14 -24.30
N LEU A 396 -29.92 31.97 -23.64
CA LEU A 396 -31.37 31.89 -23.75
C LEU A 396 -31.69 32.18 -25.23
N GLY A 397 -32.10 31.14 -25.94
CA GLY A 397 -32.63 31.24 -27.30
C GLY A 397 -34.08 31.69 -27.28
#